data_AF-A0A559QMF4-F1
#
_entry.id   AF-A0A559QMF4-F1
#
_cell.length_a   1.000
_cell.length_b   1.000
_cell.length_c   1.000
_cell.angle_alpha   90.00
_cell.angle_beta   90.00
_cell.angle_gamma   90.00
#
_symmetry.space_group_name_H-M   'P 1'
#
loop_
_entity.id
_entity.type
_entity.pdbx_description
1 polymer ?
#
loop_
_entity_poly.entity_id
_entity_poly.type
_entity_poly.pdbx_seq_one_letter_code
_entity_poly.pdbx_strand_id
1 'polypeptide(L)'
;MGLHVHNLGNLPNTVDGRDYFIYVLDYGWKEPLTDTLIANFTNMARKASESRSMVIAGIEPIHFANEVFSWHSINGEDGESVLPAIMISTLTPAYFRENNHETRRAGEIDDKLLLIPLKSVCETTDDVIKLINSIFNDIKQKKELTGFTVAKNFKKGSGRRFADAIILEPNFSGIGINLKKLFNWGN
;
A
#
# COMPACT_ATOMS: atom_id res chain seq x y z
N MET A 1 7.27 10.71 7.85
CA MET A 1 6.10 11.39 8.43
C MET A 1 4.99 10.37 8.51
N GLY A 2 4.11 10.48 9.50
CA GLY A 2 2.95 9.60 9.64
C GLY A 2 1.67 10.40 9.75
N LEU A 3 0.60 9.88 9.18
CA LEU A 3 -0.72 10.49 9.18
C LEU A 3 -1.75 9.45 9.63
N HIS A 4 -2.34 9.65 10.80
CA HIS A 4 -3.48 8.87 11.28
C HIS A 4 -4.76 9.66 11.00
N VAL A 5 -5.69 9.03 10.28
CA VAL A 5 -6.87 9.72 9.75
C VAL A 5 -8.14 8.95 10.05
N HIS A 6 -9.22 9.65 10.36
CA HIS A 6 -10.53 9.01 10.42
C HIS A 6 -11.02 8.61 9.03
N ASN A 7 -10.80 9.48 8.05
CA ASN A 7 -11.17 9.28 6.65
C ASN A 7 -10.26 10.10 5.72
N LEU A 8 -10.32 9.82 4.42
CA LEU A 8 -9.61 10.57 3.38
C LEU A 8 -10.18 11.99 3.18
N GLY A 9 -11.41 12.23 3.64
CA GLY A 9 -12.17 13.48 3.49
C GLY A 9 -11.44 14.72 4.01
N ASN A 10 -10.75 14.59 5.14
CA ASN A 10 -10.20 15.73 5.90
C ASN A 10 -8.72 16.03 5.63
N LEU A 11 -8.12 15.43 4.60
CA LEU A 11 -6.69 15.61 4.33
C LEU A 11 -6.39 16.81 3.43
N PRO A 12 -5.45 17.69 3.82
CA PRO A 12 -5.09 18.85 3.02
C PRO A 12 -4.47 18.39 1.69
N ASN A 13 -4.87 19.02 0.58
CA ASN A 13 -4.28 18.80 -0.74
C ASN A 13 -2.89 19.43 -0.81
N THR A 14 -1.91 18.80 -0.18
CA THR A 14 -0.53 19.25 -0.26
C THR A 14 0.26 18.39 -1.23
N VAL A 15 0.84 19.04 -2.25
CA VAL A 15 1.92 18.48 -3.04
C VAL A 15 3.17 18.50 -2.15
N ASP A 16 3.34 17.48 -1.30
CA ASP A 16 4.36 17.46 -0.22
C ASP A 16 5.75 16.97 -0.68
N GLY A 17 6.03 16.94 -1.99
CA GLY A 17 7.33 16.51 -2.52
C GLY A 17 7.76 15.09 -2.12
N ARG A 18 6.81 14.25 -1.70
CA ARG A 18 7.02 12.85 -1.31
C ARG A 18 7.08 11.96 -2.54
N ASP A 19 7.94 10.95 -2.45
CA ASP A 19 8.14 9.88 -3.42
C ASP A 19 7.08 8.78 -3.30
N TYR A 20 6.80 8.37 -2.07
CA TYR A 20 5.94 7.22 -1.80
C TYR A 20 4.97 7.48 -0.65
N PHE A 21 3.75 7.01 -0.83
CA PHE A 21 2.68 6.94 0.14
C PHE A 21 2.47 5.46 0.50
N ILE A 22 2.66 5.15 1.78
CA ILE A 22 2.53 3.80 2.33
C ILE A 22 1.22 3.76 3.11
N TYR A 23 0.22 3.07 2.56
CA TYR A 23 -1.09 2.90 3.18
C TYR A 23 -1.11 1.60 3.98
N VAL A 24 -1.45 1.71 5.27
CA VAL A 24 -1.68 0.57 6.14
C VAL A 24 -3.17 0.24 6.11
N LEU A 25 -3.49 -0.91 5.54
CA LEU A 25 -4.86 -1.31 5.22
C LEU A 25 -5.21 -2.51 6.07
N ASP A 26 -5.32 -2.24 7.37
CA ASP A 26 -5.76 -3.23 8.32
C ASP A 26 -7.27 -3.43 8.16
N TYR A 27 -7.65 -4.63 7.74
CA TYR A 27 -9.02 -4.99 7.38
C TYR A 27 -9.49 -6.11 8.29
N GLY A 28 -9.49 -5.84 9.59
CA GLY A 28 -9.84 -6.84 10.60
C GLY A 28 -8.89 -8.04 10.58
N TRP A 29 -7.57 -7.79 10.62
CA TRP A 29 -6.62 -8.90 10.73
C TRP A 29 -6.74 -9.63 12.08
N LYS A 30 -6.11 -10.81 12.19
CA LYS A 30 -6.15 -11.60 13.42
C LYS A 30 -5.24 -10.96 14.48
N GLU A 31 -5.73 -10.88 15.70
CA GLU A 31 -4.88 -10.63 16.87
C GLU A 31 -3.92 -11.83 17.08
N PRO A 32 -2.67 -11.61 17.53
CA PRO A 32 -2.07 -10.33 17.95
C PRO A 32 -1.35 -9.55 16.83
N LEU A 33 -1.55 -9.90 15.56
CA LEU A 33 -0.83 -9.31 14.44
C LEU A 33 -1.28 -7.87 14.15
N THR A 34 -2.59 -7.63 14.25
CA THR A 34 -3.19 -6.28 14.20
C THR A 34 -2.57 -5.33 15.20
N ASP A 35 -2.54 -5.72 16.47
CA ASP A 35 -1.97 -4.89 17.55
C ASP A 35 -0.51 -4.57 17.30
N THR A 36 0.25 -5.55 16.80
CA THR A 36 1.66 -5.35 16.47
C THR A 36 1.84 -4.35 15.33
N LEU A 37 1.00 -4.41 14.30
CA LEU A 37 1.03 -3.48 13.18
C LEU A 37 0.72 -2.05 13.64
N ILE A 38 -0.35 -1.87 14.44
CA ILE A 38 -0.80 -0.58 14.95
C ILE A 38 0.22 0.00 15.94
N ALA A 39 0.72 -0.80 16.88
CA ALA A 39 1.72 -0.38 17.87
C ALA A 39 3.04 0.08 17.22
N ASN A 40 3.35 -0.44 16.02
CA ASN A 40 4.52 -0.02 15.26
C ASN A 40 4.30 1.23 14.40
N PHE A 41 3.11 1.83 14.37
CA PHE A 41 2.84 2.99 13.53
C PHE A 41 3.79 4.17 13.78
N THR A 42 4.08 4.49 15.05
CA THR A 42 5.04 5.55 15.39
C THR A 42 6.42 5.27 14.82
N ASN A 43 6.87 4.01 14.84
CA ASN A 43 8.14 3.60 14.25
C ASN A 43 8.11 3.69 12.71
N MET A 44 7.00 3.29 12.08
CA MET A 44 6.78 3.46 10.64
C MET A 44 6.85 4.94 10.24
N ALA A 45 6.16 5.81 10.97
CA ALA A 45 6.13 7.25 10.74
C ALA A 45 7.52 7.88 10.81
N ARG A 46 8.31 7.49 11.82
CA ARG A 46 9.71 7.91 12.00
C ARG A 46 10.58 7.43 10.83
N LYS A 47 10.51 6.16 10.47
CA LYS A 47 11.28 5.62 9.32
C LYS A 47 10.88 6.28 8.00
N ALA A 48 9.59 6.53 7.81
CA ALA A 48 9.08 7.24 6.65
C ALA A 48 9.68 8.66 6.57
N SER A 49 9.86 9.38 7.68
CA SER A 49 10.46 10.74 7.67
C SER A 49 11.96 10.75 7.37
N GLU A 50 12.65 9.62 7.57
CA GLU A 50 14.05 9.46 7.15
C GLU A 50 14.18 9.23 5.63
N SER A 51 13.05 9.21 4.92
CA SER A 51 12.95 9.13 3.46
C SER A 51 11.95 10.17 2.97
N ARG A 52 11.80 10.34 1.64
CA ARG A 52 10.72 11.18 1.10
C ARG A 52 9.39 10.43 1.10
N SER A 53 9.03 9.76 2.19
CA SER A 53 7.84 8.91 2.23
C SER A 53 6.89 9.30 3.36
N MET A 54 5.63 8.92 3.22
CA MET A 54 4.60 9.11 4.23
C MET A 54 3.86 7.81 4.49
N VAL A 55 3.70 7.44 5.77
CA VAL A 55 2.82 6.34 6.16
C VAL A 55 1.46 6.89 6.56
N ILE A 56 0.40 6.20 6.15
CA ILE A 56 -0.99 6.64 6.33
C ILE A 56 -1.79 5.44 6.84
N ALA A 57 -2.52 5.62 7.93
CA ALA A 57 -3.40 4.59 8.46
C ALA A 57 -4.72 5.19 8.95
N GLY A 58 -5.77 4.37 8.89
CA GLY A 58 -7.08 4.69 9.42
C GLY A 58 -7.14 4.57 10.93
N ILE A 59 -7.82 5.50 11.59
CA ILE A 59 -8.27 5.33 12.97
C ILE A 59 -9.37 4.26 13.03
N GLU A 60 -10.17 4.18 11.97
CA GLU A 60 -11.12 3.10 11.71
C GLU A 60 -10.58 2.26 10.55
N PRO A 61 -9.83 1.17 10.83
CA PRO A 61 -9.02 0.52 9.81
C PRO A 61 -9.83 -0.02 8.62
N ILE A 62 -10.96 -0.66 8.90
CA ILE A 62 -11.86 -1.24 7.89
C ILE A 62 -12.47 -0.14 7.02
N HIS A 63 -12.98 0.94 7.62
CA HIS A 63 -13.57 2.05 6.87
C HIS A 63 -12.54 2.77 6.01
N PHE A 64 -11.35 3.04 6.56
CA PHE A 64 -10.26 3.63 5.82
C PHE A 64 -9.79 2.75 4.66
N ALA A 65 -9.58 1.46 4.90
CA ALA A 65 -9.24 0.51 3.85
C ALA A 65 -10.34 0.49 2.80
N ASN A 66 -11.62 0.59 3.19
CA ASN A 66 -12.72 0.69 2.25
C ASN A 66 -12.71 1.96 1.41
N GLU A 67 -12.32 3.10 1.98
CA GLU A 67 -12.21 4.37 1.24
C GLU A 67 -11.02 4.39 0.27
N VAL A 68 -9.87 3.83 0.68
CA VAL A 68 -8.69 3.71 -0.19
C VAL A 68 -8.96 2.73 -1.34
N PHE A 69 -9.73 1.67 -1.09
CA PHE A 69 -9.94 0.58 -2.05
C PHE A 69 -11.31 0.54 -2.73
N SER A 70 -12.27 1.39 -2.34
CA SER A 70 -13.62 1.51 -2.92
C SER A 70 -14.16 0.17 -3.44
N TRP A 71 -14.55 -0.68 -2.49
CA TRP A 71 -14.83 -2.09 -2.73
C TRP A 71 -16.15 -2.34 -3.43
N HIS A 72 -16.10 -2.41 -4.77
CA HIS A 72 -16.89 -3.38 -5.54
C HIS A 72 -16.07 -4.08 -6.64
N SER A 73 -14.78 -3.73 -6.78
CA SER A 73 -13.89 -4.38 -7.74
C SER A 73 -12.48 -3.81 -7.63
N ILE A 74 -11.59 -4.46 -6.86
CA ILE A 74 -10.17 -4.41 -7.26
C ILE A 74 -10.10 -5.23 -8.52
N ASN A 75 -10.14 -4.58 -9.67
CA ASN A 75 -9.79 -5.21 -10.93
C ASN A 75 -10.55 -6.55 -11.22
N GLY A 76 -11.76 -6.73 -10.67
CA GLY A 76 -12.59 -7.94 -10.76
C GLY A 76 -12.29 -9.07 -9.76
N GLU A 77 -11.41 -8.88 -8.77
CA GLU A 77 -11.10 -9.85 -7.71
C GLU A 77 -11.83 -9.51 -6.41
N ASP A 78 -12.17 -10.56 -5.66
CA ASP A 78 -12.58 -10.48 -4.25
C ASP A 78 -11.34 -10.21 -3.41
N GLY A 79 -10.99 -8.94 -3.27
CA GLY A 79 -9.85 -8.57 -2.46
C GLY A 79 -10.05 -8.63 -0.93
N GLU A 80 -11.11 -9.28 -0.40
CA GLU A 80 -10.96 -9.99 0.88
C GLU A 80 -9.76 -10.96 0.85
N SER A 81 -9.42 -11.48 -0.34
CA SER A 81 -8.24 -12.30 -0.59
C SER A 81 -6.90 -11.54 -0.49
N VAL A 82 -6.91 -10.20 -0.61
CA VAL A 82 -5.70 -9.37 -0.63
C VAL A 82 -5.52 -8.62 0.69
N LEU A 83 -6.62 -8.17 1.30
CA LEU A 83 -6.58 -7.49 2.56
C LEU A 83 -6.48 -8.47 3.74
N PRO A 84 -5.86 -8.06 4.85
CA PRO A 84 -5.14 -6.80 5.08
C PRO A 84 -3.82 -6.71 4.30
N ALA A 85 -3.40 -5.48 3.98
CA ALA A 85 -2.20 -5.24 3.16
C ALA A 85 -1.42 -3.99 3.56
N ILE A 86 -0.14 -3.95 3.22
CA ILE A 86 0.60 -2.69 3.05
C ILE A 86 0.57 -2.35 1.56
N MET A 87 0.03 -1.19 1.22
CA MET A 87 0.07 -0.66 -0.14
C MET A 87 1.10 0.45 -0.27
N ILE A 88 1.95 0.36 -1.29
CA ILE A 88 2.90 1.41 -1.65
C ILE A 88 2.44 2.00 -2.97
N SER A 89 2.35 3.33 -3.04
CA SER A 89 1.90 4.06 -4.22
C SER A 89 2.56 5.45 -4.31
N THR A 90 2.55 6.02 -5.50
CA THR A 90 2.83 7.44 -5.79
C THR A 90 1.60 8.33 -5.57
N LEU A 91 0.41 7.72 -5.43
CA LEU A 91 -0.86 8.42 -5.29
C LEU A 91 -1.06 8.97 -3.88
N THR A 92 -1.55 10.20 -3.82
CA THR A 92 -1.88 10.89 -2.57
C THR A 92 -3.26 10.45 -2.05
N PRO A 93 -3.56 10.65 -0.75
CA PRO A 93 -4.90 10.40 -0.22
C PRO A 93 -6.00 11.19 -0.93
N ALA A 94 -5.69 12.40 -1.35
CA ALA A 94 -6.58 13.27 -2.10
C ALA A 94 -7.05 12.63 -3.40
N TYR A 95 -6.13 11.94 -4.09
CA TYR A 95 -6.45 11.21 -5.31
C TYR A 95 -7.54 10.17 -5.07
N PHE A 96 -7.40 9.34 -4.02
CA PHE A 96 -8.39 8.32 -3.70
C PHE A 96 -9.75 8.92 -3.37
N ARG A 97 -9.79 10.04 -2.62
CA ARG A 97 -11.01 10.78 -2.29
C ARG A 97 -11.71 11.33 -3.54
N GLU A 98 -10.99 12.08 -4.36
CA GLU A 98 -11.55 12.77 -5.54
C GLU A 98 -12.05 11.79 -6.59
N ASN A 99 -11.47 10.59 -6.60
CA ASN A 99 -11.90 9.54 -7.52
C ASN A 99 -12.91 8.58 -6.88
N ASN A 100 -13.32 8.67 -5.61
CA ASN A 100 -14.15 7.65 -4.91
C ASN A 100 -15.63 7.56 -5.38
N HIS A 101 -15.92 7.76 -6.66
CA HIS A 101 -17.26 7.70 -7.24
C HIS A 101 -17.54 6.32 -7.87
N GLU A 102 -18.78 5.83 -7.72
CA GLU A 102 -19.26 4.52 -8.23
C GLU A 102 -19.09 4.32 -9.75
N THR A 103 -18.84 5.40 -10.50
CA THR A 103 -18.71 5.44 -11.96
C THR A 103 -17.33 5.90 -12.39
N ARG A 104 -16.27 5.23 -11.93
CA ARG A 104 -14.93 5.40 -12.54
C ARG A 104 -14.96 4.88 -13.98
N ARG A 105 -14.43 5.64 -14.93
CA ARG A 105 -14.11 5.10 -16.26
C ARG A 105 -12.83 4.29 -16.14
N ALA A 106 -12.76 3.11 -16.77
CA ALA A 106 -11.64 2.16 -16.73
C ALA A 106 -10.30 2.68 -17.32
N GLY A 107 -10.13 4.00 -17.44
CA GLY A 107 -9.05 4.69 -18.13
C GLY A 107 -8.26 5.70 -17.28
N GLU A 108 -8.60 5.96 -16.01
CA GLU A 108 -8.14 7.20 -15.34
C GLU A 108 -6.97 7.08 -14.36
N ILE A 109 -6.57 5.88 -13.93
CA ILE A 109 -5.37 5.72 -13.07
C ILE A 109 -4.20 5.32 -13.96
N ASP A 110 -3.25 6.23 -14.21
CA ASP A 110 -1.97 5.93 -14.89
C ASP A 110 -0.84 5.65 -13.89
N ASP A 111 -1.20 4.99 -12.78
CA ASP A 111 -0.29 4.71 -11.69
C ASP A 111 -0.38 3.24 -11.27
N LYS A 112 0.76 2.71 -10.82
CA LYS A 112 0.86 1.33 -10.37
C LYS A 112 0.61 1.26 -8.87
N LEU A 113 -0.14 0.28 -8.40
CA LEU A 113 -0.32 0.00 -6.98
C LEU A 113 0.52 -1.21 -6.62
N LEU A 114 1.35 -1.12 -5.60
CA LEU A 114 2.08 -2.27 -5.07
C LEU A 114 1.42 -2.74 -3.78
N LEU A 115 0.97 -3.98 -3.74
CA LEU A 115 0.23 -4.57 -2.62
C LEU A 115 1.06 -5.70 -2.01
N ILE A 116 1.27 -5.64 -0.70
CA ILE A 116 1.89 -6.69 0.10
C ILE A 116 0.82 -7.26 1.02
N PRO A 117 0.19 -8.40 0.68
CA PRO A 117 -0.86 -9.02 1.49
C PRO A 117 -0.27 -9.58 2.78
N LEU A 118 -0.65 -9.02 3.92
CA LEU A 118 -0.06 -9.36 5.21
C LEU A 118 -0.36 -10.81 5.62
N LYS A 119 -1.54 -11.33 5.27
CA LYS A 119 -1.91 -12.74 5.49
C LYS A 119 -0.95 -13.74 4.83
N SER A 120 -0.32 -13.36 3.71
CA SER A 120 0.60 -14.23 2.97
C SER A 120 2.05 -14.12 3.42
N VAL A 121 2.40 -13.03 4.09
CA VAL A 121 3.80 -12.68 4.42
C VAL A 121 4.09 -12.87 5.90
N CYS A 122 3.08 -12.76 6.77
CA CYS A 122 3.27 -12.74 8.21
C CYS A 122 2.40 -13.78 8.91
N GLU A 123 3.06 -14.68 9.64
CA GLU A 123 2.39 -15.65 10.51
C GLU A 123 2.47 -15.24 11.99
N THR A 124 3.54 -14.52 12.35
CA THR A 124 3.87 -14.10 13.72
C THR A 124 4.04 -12.58 13.84
N THR A 125 4.02 -12.07 15.08
CA THR A 125 4.28 -10.65 15.38
C THR A 125 5.68 -10.22 14.95
N ASP A 126 6.66 -11.11 15.07
CA ASP A 126 8.03 -10.88 14.61
C ASP A 126 8.09 -10.70 13.10
N ASP A 127 7.27 -11.43 12.34
CA ASP A 127 7.21 -11.27 10.88
C ASP A 127 6.68 -9.90 10.50
N VAL A 128 5.69 -9.37 11.23
CA VAL A 128 5.17 -8.01 11.03
C VAL A 128 6.29 -6.98 11.24
N ILE A 129 7.05 -7.12 12.32
CA ILE A 129 8.15 -6.20 12.65
C ILE A 129 9.27 -6.30 11.61
N LYS A 130 9.64 -7.51 11.17
CA LYS A 130 10.65 -7.74 10.13
C LYS A 130 10.20 -7.15 8.80
N LEU A 131 8.95 -7.36 8.40
CA LEU A 131 8.36 -6.83 7.19
C LEU A 131 8.42 -5.30 7.16
N ILE A 132 7.93 -4.65 8.21
CA ILE A 132 7.98 -3.18 8.35
C ILE A 132 9.42 -2.69 8.21
N ASN A 133 10.36 -3.30 8.95
CA ASN A 133 11.75 -2.88 8.90
C ASN A 133 12.36 -3.05 7.50
N SER A 134 12.10 -4.16 6.82
CA SER A 134 12.58 -4.44 5.47
C SER A 134 12.06 -3.39 4.47
N ILE A 135 10.73 -3.18 4.39
CA ILE A 135 10.12 -2.23 3.47
C ILE A 135 10.74 -0.84 3.62
N PHE A 136 10.78 -0.31 4.84
CA PHE A 136 11.27 1.04 5.06
C PHE A 136 12.78 1.17 4.89
N ASN A 137 13.56 0.12 5.18
CA ASN A 137 15.00 0.13 4.91
C ASN A 137 15.29 0.14 3.41
N ASP A 138 14.56 -0.66 2.63
CA ASP A 138 14.74 -0.74 1.17
C ASP A 138 14.32 0.58 0.50
N ILE A 139 13.20 1.19 0.93
CA ILE A 139 12.78 2.54 0.50
C ILE A 139 13.86 3.58 0.84
N LYS A 140 14.35 3.61 2.09
CA LYS A 140 15.37 4.57 2.54
C LYS A 140 16.66 4.46 1.73
N GLN A 141 17.10 3.23 1.45
CA GLN A 141 18.33 2.96 0.70
C GLN A 141 18.13 3.09 -0.81
N LYS A 142 16.91 3.39 -1.29
CA LYS A 142 16.54 3.40 -2.71
C LYS A 142 16.90 2.09 -3.42
N LYS A 143 16.82 0.99 -2.67
CA LYS A 143 17.08 -0.38 -3.13
C LYS A 143 15.80 -1.01 -3.65
N GLU A 144 15.96 -2.19 -4.25
CA GLU A 144 14.84 -3.05 -4.59
C GLU A 144 14.21 -3.58 -3.30
N LEU A 145 12.88 -3.71 -3.26
CA LEU A 145 12.19 -4.40 -2.17
C LEU A 145 12.57 -5.87 -2.23
N THR A 146 13.39 -6.31 -1.29
CA THR A 146 13.95 -7.66 -1.28
C THR A 146 13.01 -8.66 -0.59
N GLY A 147 13.08 -9.92 -1.01
CA GLY A 147 12.25 -10.99 -0.42
C GLY A 147 10.83 -11.08 -0.98
N PHE A 148 10.54 -10.41 -2.10
CA PHE A 148 9.23 -10.45 -2.75
C PHE A 148 9.32 -10.77 -4.24
N THR A 149 8.40 -11.60 -4.73
CA THR A 149 8.17 -11.79 -6.17
C THR A 149 6.77 -11.32 -6.55
N VAL A 150 6.55 -11.10 -7.84
CA VAL A 150 5.24 -10.69 -8.37
C VAL A 150 4.35 -11.93 -8.47
N ALA A 151 3.33 -12.01 -7.61
CA ALA A 151 2.33 -13.08 -7.61
C ALA A 151 1.24 -12.85 -8.66
N LYS A 152 0.72 -11.61 -8.72
CA LYS A 152 -0.29 -11.20 -9.70
C LYS A 152 0.05 -9.83 -10.25
N ASN A 153 -0.16 -9.65 -11.56
CA ASN A 153 -0.07 -8.37 -12.24
C ASN A 153 -1.39 -8.09 -12.96
N PHE A 154 -2.07 -7.03 -12.54
CA PHE A 154 -3.29 -6.56 -13.15
C PHE A 154 -2.95 -5.38 -14.04
N LYS A 155 -3.23 -5.53 -15.33
CA LYS A 155 -3.16 -4.42 -16.27
C LYS A 155 -4.51 -3.71 -16.36
N LYS A 156 -4.45 -2.39 -16.39
CA LYS A 156 -5.56 -1.50 -16.71
C LYS A 156 -6.25 -1.89 -18.03
N GLY A 157 -7.56 -1.66 -18.14
CA GLY A 157 -8.33 -1.84 -19.37
C GLY A 157 -8.74 -3.28 -19.73
N SER A 158 -8.23 -4.30 -19.02
CA SER A 158 -8.67 -5.69 -19.19
C SER A 158 -9.84 -6.02 -18.24
N GLY A 159 -11.09 -5.68 -18.61
CA GLY A 159 -12.28 -5.93 -17.80
C GLY A 159 -12.66 -4.74 -16.90
N ARG A 160 -13.17 -4.98 -15.68
CA ARG A 160 -13.51 -3.92 -14.69
C ARG A 160 -12.27 -3.36 -13.97
N ARG A 161 -11.15 -3.19 -14.69
CA ARG A 161 -9.84 -2.86 -14.09
C ARG A 161 -9.50 -1.38 -14.24
N PHE A 162 -9.25 -0.71 -13.12
CA PHE A 162 -9.12 0.75 -13.04
C PHE A 162 -7.67 1.25 -12.92
N ALA A 163 -6.78 0.43 -12.35
CA ALA A 163 -5.36 0.74 -12.18
C ALA A 163 -4.48 -0.47 -12.50
N ASP A 164 -3.23 -0.19 -12.85
CA ASP A 164 -2.19 -1.22 -12.81
C ASP A 164 -1.94 -1.60 -11.35
N ALA A 165 -1.99 -2.88 -11.01
CA ALA A 165 -1.75 -3.33 -9.64
C ALA A 165 -0.89 -4.58 -9.63
N ILE A 166 0.06 -4.63 -8.69
CA ILE A 166 1.00 -5.72 -8.52
C ILE A 166 0.84 -6.23 -7.10
N ILE A 167 0.49 -7.51 -6.98
CA ILE A 167 0.43 -8.22 -5.70
C ILE A 167 1.72 -8.98 -5.51
N LEU A 168 2.32 -8.81 -4.33
CA LEU A 168 3.57 -9.46 -3.95
C LEU A 168 3.32 -10.67 -3.08
N GLU A 169 4.18 -11.66 -3.21
CA GLU A 169 4.29 -12.80 -2.30
C GLU A 169 5.75 -12.96 -1.84
N PRO A 170 6.00 -13.55 -0.66
CA PRO A 170 7.36 -13.83 -0.20
C PRO A 170 8.14 -14.68 -1.21
N ASN A 171 9.45 -14.44 -1.31
CA ASN A 171 10.36 -15.32 -2.04
C ASN A 171 11.58 -15.70 -1.21
N PHE A 172 12.13 -16.87 -1.48
CA PHE A 172 13.36 -17.39 -0.85
C PHE A 172 14.59 -17.25 -1.75
N SER A 173 14.41 -16.73 -2.98
CA SER A 173 15.46 -16.64 -4.00
C SER A 173 16.28 -15.35 -3.93
N GLY A 174 15.90 -14.41 -3.06
CA GLY A 174 16.61 -13.13 -2.88
C GLY A 174 16.41 -12.14 -4.03
N ILE A 175 15.46 -12.40 -4.93
CA ILE A 175 15.10 -11.49 -6.02
C ILE A 175 14.33 -10.31 -5.43
N GLY A 176 14.72 -9.09 -5.78
CA GLY A 176 14.08 -7.86 -5.34
C GLY A 176 13.19 -7.22 -6.40
N ILE A 177 12.28 -6.35 -5.96
CA ILE A 177 11.40 -5.56 -6.83
C ILE A 177 11.86 -4.11 -6.85
N ASN A 178 12.26 -3.65 -8.03
CA ASN A 178 12.75 -2.29 -8.21
C ASN A 178 11.59 -1.30 -8.29
N LEU A 179 11.35 -0.54 -7.21
CA LEU A 179 10.29 0.46 -7.15
C LEU A 179 10.41 1.52 -8.25
N LYS A 180 11.62 1.98 -8.59
CA LYS A 180 11.80 3.00 -9.65
C LYS A 180 11.37 2.50 -11.03
N LYS A 181 11.71 1.24 -11.35
CA LYS A 181 11.26 0.58 -12.59
C LYS A 181 9.76 0.31 -12.55
N LEU A 182 9.22 -0.03 -11.38
CA LEU A 182 7.80 -0.29 -11.21
C LEU A 182 7.00 0.99 -11.46
N PHE A 183 7.35 2.10 -10.83
CA PHE A 183 6.66 3.38 -10.96
C PHE A 183 7.12 4.26 -12.15
N ASN A 184 7.91 3.70 -13.09
CA ASN A 184 8.39 4.39 -14.31
C ASN A 184 8.89 5.83 -14.07
N TRP A 185 9.89 6.02 -13.21
CA TRP A 185 10.58 7.31 -13.16
C TRP A 185 11.56 7.49 -14.31
N GLY A 186 11.26 8.44 -15.20
CA GLY A 186 12.16 8.99 -16.23
C GLY A 186 11.74 8.60 -17.66
N ASN A 187 11.06 9.52 -18.35
CA ASN A 187 11.72 10.68 -18.96
C ASN A 187 11.05 11.97 -18.51
#